data_AF-A0A147GVR5-F1
#
_entry.id   AF-A0A147GVR5-F1
#
_cell.length_a   1.000
_cell.length_b   1.000
_cell.length_c   1.000
_cell.angle_alpha   90.00
_cell.angle_beta   90.00
_cell.angle_gamma   90.00
#
_symmetry.space_group_name_H-M   'P 1'
#
loop_
_entity.id
_entity.type
_entity.pdbx_description
1 polymer ?
#
loop_
_entity_poly.entity_id
_entity_poly.type
_entity_poly.pdbx_seq_one_letter_code
_entity_poly.pdbx_strand_id
1 'polypeptide(L)'
;MQRAVRLLGVAAMTAVAAGLAGCATSYVVDNNVQSYAKAPIPPGATYRFERLPSQQANDAAQTDLESLAEPSLAAAGLRRDDANARYAVQVSARSQLELSPWADPFFDGPGWGPRLGLGAPSRPV
;
A
#
# COMPACT_ATOMS: atom_id res chain seq x y z
N MET A 1 54.92 -3.37 -12.41
CA MET A 1 53.84 -2.99 -13.36
C MET A 1 52.61 -3.90 -13.24
N GLN A 2 52.73 -5.23 -13.32
CA GLN A 2 51.58 -6.16 -13.23
C GLN A 2 50.78 -6.09 -11.92
N ARG A 3 51.42 -5.81 -10.77
CA ARG A 3 50.72 -5.62 -9.48
C ARG A 3 49.84 -4.36 -9.47
N ALA A 4 50.34 -3.26 -10.05
CA ALA A 4 49.56 -2.02 -10.17
C ALA A 4 48.37 -2.17 -11.13
N VAL A 5 48.56 -2.87 -12.25
CA VAL A 5 47.48 -3.18 -13.20
C VAL A 5 46.40 -4.06 -12.57
N ARG A 6 46.77 -5.07 -11.77
CA ARG A 6 45.82 -5.92 -11.03
C ARG A 6 45.04 -5.13 -9.97
N LEU A 7 45.69 -4.24 -9.23
CA LEU A 7 45.02 -3.40 -8.22
C LEU A 7 44.04 -2.40 -8.85
N LEU A 8 44.40 -1.78 -9.97
CA LEU A 8 43.50 -0.90 -10.73
C LEU A 8 42.28 -1.64 -11.30
N GLY A 9 42.47 -2.87 -11.80
CA GLY A 9 41.36 -3.70 -12.29
C GLY A 9 40.37 -4.07 -11.19
N VAL A 10 40.86 -4.45 -10.00
CA VAL A 10 40.02 -4.74 -8.84
C VAL A 10 39.27 -3.49 -8.38
N ALA A 11 39.94 -2.33 -8.30
CA ALA A 11 39.32 -1.07 -7.89
C ALA A 11 38.19 -0.63 -8.85
N ALA A 12 38.41 -0.74 -10.15
CA ALA A 12 37.38 -0.45 -11.16
C ALA A 12 36.19 -1.40 -11.04
N MET A 13 36.43 -2.69 -10.81
CA MET A 13 35.37 -3.68 -10.65
C MET A 13 34.53 -3.44 -9.39
N THR A 14 35.17 -3.04 -8.27
CA THR A 14 34.45 -2.65 -7.04
C THR A 14 33.63 -1.37 -7.22
N ALA A 15 34.13 -0.38 -7.96
CA ALA A 15 33.40 0.86 -8.22
C ALA A 15 32.15 0.63 -9.07
N VAL A 16 32.26 -0.21 -10.10
CA VAL A 16 31.12 -0.61 -10.95
C VAL A 16 30.08 -1.36 -10.13
N ALA A 17 30.49 -2.33 -9.30
CA ALA A 17 29.58 -3.09 -8.45
C ALA A 17 28.85 -2.19 -7.44
N ALA A 18 29.53 -1.22 -6.83
CA ALA A 18 28.93 -0.26 -5.91
C ALA A 18 27.91 0.66 -6.59
N GLY A 19 28.20 1.13 -7.81
CA GLY A 19 27.26 1.94 -8.60
C GLY A 19 25.98 1.17 -8.96
N LEU A 20 26.13 -0.08 -9.42
CA LEU A 20 25.01 -0.97 -9.74
C LEU A 20 24.14 -1.28 -8.50
N ALA A 21 24.77 -1.49 -7.34
CA ALA A 21 24.04 -1.71 -6.08
C ALA A 21 23.20 -0.48 -5.67
N GLY A 22 23.71 0.74 -5.89
CA GLY A 22 22.95 1.97 -5.67
C GLY A 22 21.74 2.10 -6.61
N CYS A 23 21.87 1.70 -7.87
CA CYS A 23 20.76 1.69 -8.84
C CYS A 23 19.70 0.61 -8.55
N ALA A 24 20.01 -0.39 -7.72
CA ALA A 24 19.10 -1.45 -7.31
C ALA A 24 18.44 -1.21 -5.93
N THR A 25 18.65 -0.05 -5.31
CA THR A 25 18.02 0.30 -4.03
C THR A 25 16.50 0.25 -4.18
N SER A 26 15.87 -0.71 -3.50
CA SER A 26 14.42 -0.88 -3.47
C SER A 26 13.77 0.07 -2.46
N TYR A 27 12.66 0.70 -2.84
CA TYR A 27 11.78 1.37 -1.89
C TYR A 27 11.11 0.33 -1.00
N VAL A 28 11.29 0.45 0.32
CA VAL A 28 10.62 -0.41 1.30
C VAL A 28 9.33 0.26 1.71
N VAL A 29 8.20 -0.40 1.48
CA VAL A 29 6.90 0.01 2.00
C VAL A 29 6.66 -0.76 3.30
N ASP A 30 6.72 -0.06 4.43
CA ASP A 30 6.36 -0.66 5.71
C ASP A 30 4.84 -0.90 5.77
N ASN A 31 4.43 -2.12 6.12
CA ASN A 31 3.03 -2.47 6.34
C ASN A 31 2.84 -2.93 7.79
N ASN A 32 1.94 -2.25 8.51
CA ASN A 32 1.61 -2.58 9.89
C ASN A 32 0.22 -3.21 9.95
N VAL A 33 0.14 -4.47 10.39
CA VAL A 33 -1.12 -5.19 10.57
C VAL A 33 -1.40 -5.37 12.05
N GLN A 34 -2.57 -4.92 12.51
CA GLN A 34 -3.02 -5.03 13.89
C GLN A 34 -4.34 -5.79 13.95
N SER A 35 -4.47 -6.70 14.92
CA SER A 35 -5.67 -7.53 15.09
C SER A 35 -6.06 -7.60 16.56
N TYR A 36 -7.33 -7.33 16.83
CA TYR A 36 -7.88 -7.34 18.20
C TYR A 36 -9.06 -8.29 18.25
N ALA A 37 -8.98 -9.33 19.08
CA ALA A 37 -10.06 -10.29 19.28
C ALA A 37 -10.40 -10.41 20.77
N LYS A 38 -11.69 -10.39 21.08
CA LYS A 38 -12.18 -10.64 22.45
C LYS A 38 -12.30 -12.14 22.76
N ALA A 39 -12.59 -12.94 21.74
CA ALA A 39 -12.71 -14.39 21.79
C ALA A 39 -12.52 -14.98 20.38
N PRO A 40 -12.07 -16.24 20.26
CA PRO A 40 -11.96 -16.92 18.97
C PRO A 40 -13.35 -17.18 18.36
N ILE A 41 -13.44 -17.07 17.04
CA ILE A 41 -14.66 -17.41 16.29
C ILE A 41 -14.57 -18.88 15.86
N PRO A 42 -15.61 -19.69 16.09
CA PRO A 42 -15.59 -21.10 15.70
C PRO A 42 -15.58 -21.25 14.17
N PRO A 43 -14.84 -22.24 13.63
CA PRO A 43 -14.86 -22.54 12.21
C PRO A 43 -16.27 -22.98 11.77
N GLY A 44 -16.66 -22.61 10.56
CA GLY A 44 -18.01 -22.84 10.02
C GLY A 44 -19.04 -21.80 10.46
N ALA A 45 -18.63 -20.79 11.25
CA ALA A 45 -19.49 -19.67 11.62
C ALA A 45 -20.01 -18.93 10.37
N THR A 46 -21.28 -18.56 10.39
CA THR A 46 -21.91 -17.80 9.31
C THR A 46 -21.75 -16.31 9.51
N TYR A 47 -21.44 -15.60 8.43
CA TYR A 47 -21.36 -14.15 8.44
C TYR A 47 -22.14 -13.51 7.28
N ARG A 48 -22.48 -12.24 7.44
CA ARG A 48 -22.91 -11.35 6.36
C ARG A 48 -22.06 -10.09 6.36
N PHE A 49 -21.94 -9.46 5.20
CA PHE A 49 -21.37 -8.12 5.14
C PHE A 49 -22.38 -7.09 5.63
N GLU A 50 -21.92 -6.19 6.50
CA GLU A 50 -22.70 -5.06 6.99
C GLU A 50 -22.12 -3.76 6.41
N ARG A 51 -23.00 -2.97 5.78
CA ARG A 51 -22.65 -1.70 5.15
C ARG A 51 -23.24 -0.54 5.94
N LEU A 52 -22.38 0.39 6.36
CA LEU A 52 -22.83 1.62 7.01
C LEU A 52 -23.47 2.59 6.00
N PRO A 53 -24.36 3.51 6.43
CA PRO A 53 -24.95 4.51 5.54
C PRO A 53 -23.91 5.36 4.78
N SER A 54 -22.77 5.66 5.41
CA SER A 54 -21.67 6.39 4.76
C SER A 54 -20.96 5.59 3.68
N GLN A 55 -20.98 4.25 3.74
CA GLN A 55 -20.38 3.37 2.75
C GLN A 55 -21.28 3.17 1.53
N GLN A 56 -22.60 3.31 1.70
CA GLN A 56 -23.58 3.23 0.61
C GLN A 56 -23.45 4.39 -0.39
N ALA A 57 -22.72 5.46 -0.04
CA ALA A 57 -22.43 6.55 -0.97
C ALA A 57 -21.58 6.11 -2.19
N ASN A 58 -20.85 4.99 -2.09
CA ASN A 58 -20.08 4.41 -3.18
C ASN A 58 -20.16 2.87 -3.16
N ASP A 59 -21.32 2.34 -3.53
CA ASP A 59 -21.61 0.90 -3.49
C ASP A 59 -20.68 0.04 -4.37
N ALA A 60 -20.21 0.57 -5.50
CA ALA A 60 -19.30 -0.16 -6.38
C ALA A 60 -17.95 -0.39 -5.68
N ALA A 61 -17.35 0.66 -5.14
CA ALA A 61 -16.09 0.54 -4.39
C ALA A 61 -16.24 -0.35 -3.15
N GLN A 62 -17.37 -0.29 -2.46
CA GLN A 62 -17.65 -1.16 -1.32
C GLN A 62 -17.75 -2.63 -1.74
N THR A 63 -18.37 -2.92 -2.87
CA THR A 63 -18.47 -4.28 -3.42
C THR A 63 -17.11 -4.84 -3.81
N ASP A 64 -16.25 -4.02 -4.41
CA ASP A 64 -14.87 -4.40 -4.73
C ASP A 64 -14.09 -4.76 -3.45
N LEU A 65 -14.20 -3.95 -2.40
CA LEU A 65 -13.56 -4.23 -1.10
C LEU A 65 -14.07 -5.52 -0.45
N GLU A 66 -15.38 -5.78 -0.52
CA GLU A 66 -15.97 -7.02 -0.01
C GLU A 66 -15.45 -8.24 -0.77
N SER A 67 -15.35 -8.15 -2.11
CA SER A 67 -14.80 -9.22 -2.95
C SER A 67 -13.33 -9.56 -2.61
N LEU A 68 -12.54 -8.56 -2.21
CA LEU A 68 -11.16 -8.74 -1.77
C LEU A 68 -11.08 -9.39 -0.37
N ALA A 69 -12.07 -9.13 0.50
CA ALA A 69 -12.12 -9.68 1.84
C ALA A 69 -12.61 -11.13 1.88
N GLU A 70 -13.55 -11.51 1.00
CA GLU A 70 -14.13 -12.86 0.93
C GLU A 70 -13.12 -14.02 0.99
N PRO A 71 -12.03 -14.06 0.20
CA PRO A 71 -11.09 -15.17 0.24
C PRO A 71 -10.38 -15.29 1.59
N SER A 72 -10.12 -14.18 2.27
CA SER A 72 -9.51 -14.20 3.61
C SER A 72 -10.47 -14.74 4.68
N LEU A 73 -11.76 -14.42 4.56
CA LEU A 73 -12.81 -14.92 5.47
C LEU A 73 -13.05 -16.41 5.24
N ALA A 74 -13.08 -16.84 3.97
CA ALA A 74 -13.18 -18.25 3.60
C ALA A 74 -11.97 -19.07 4.12
N ALA A 75 -10.75 -18.52 4.02
CA ALA A 75 -9.54 -19.15 4.55
C ALA A 75 -9.57 -19.28 6.09
N ALA A 76 -10.24 -18.35 6.79
CA ALA A 76 -10.50 -18.44 8.22
C ALA A 76 -11.65 -19.42 8.59
N GLY A 77 -12.26 -20.08 7.61
CA GLY A 77 -13.35 -21.04 7.81
C GLY A 77 -14.72 -20.40 8.02
N LEU A 78 -14.87 -19.11 7.72
CA LEU A 78 -16.16 -18.42 7.79
C LEU A 78 -16.97 -18.68 6.51
N ARG A 79 -18.29 -18.80 6.65
CA ARG A 79 -19.21 -19.00 5.53
C ARG A 79 -20.15 -17.82 5.36
N ARG A 80 -20.24 -17.26 4.16
CA ARG A 80 -21.19 -16.20 3.84
C ARG A 80 -22.62 -16.75 3.85
N ASP A 81 -23.52 -16.13 4.59
CA ASP A 81 -24.93 -16.48 4.71
C ASP A 81 -25.73 -15.23 5.07
N ASP A 82 -26.22 -14.50 4.06
CA ASP A 82 -26.90 -13.22 4.27
C ASP A 82 -28.25 -13.38 4.99
N ALA A 83 -28.87 -14.56 4.92
CA ALA A 83 -30.16 -14.85 5.53
C ALA A 83 -30.02 -15.27 7.01
N ASN A 84 -29.01 -16.08 7.33
CA ASN A 84 -28.83 -16.69 8.66
C ASN A 84 -27.42 -16.44 9.24
N ALA A 85 -26.93 -15.21 9.11
CA ALA A 85 -25.65 -14.80 9.67
C ALA A 85 -25.65 -14.78 11.21
N ARG A 86 -24.64 -15.40 11.81
CA ARG A 86 -24.33 -15.28 13.24
C ARG A 86 -23.46 -14.06 13.54
N TYR A 87 -22.66 -13.63 12.57
CA TYR A 87 -21.74 -12.52 12.68
C TYR A 87 -21.97 -11.49 11.59
N ALA A 88 -21.74 -10.23 11.90
CA ALA A 88 -21.65 -9.16 10.91
C ALA A 88 -20.18 -8.83 10.69
N VAL A 89 -19.78 -8.69 9.42
CA VAL A 89 -18.44 -8.28 9.02
C VAL A 89 -18.56 -6.92 8.34
N GLN A 90 -17.86 -5.93 8.89
CA GLN A 90 -17.74 -4.63 8.28
C GLN A 90 -16.33 -4.49 7.69
N VAL A 91 -16.26 -4.11 6.42
CA VAL A 91 -15.00 -3.88 5.69
C VAL A 91 -14.92 -2.40 5.35
N SER A 92 -13.77 -1.79 5.61
CA SER A 92 -13.48 -0.41 5.22
C SER A 92 -12.04 -0.27 4.77
N ALA A 93 -11.81 0.64 3.83
CA ALA A 93 -10.48 1.05 3.41
C ALA A 93 -10.39 2.56 3.51
N ARG A 94 -9.20 3.05 3.90
CA ARG A 94 -8.88 4.47 3.89
C ARG A 94 -7.54 4.64 3.20
N SER A 95 -7.54 5.35 2.07
CA SER A 95 -6.33 5.84 1.46
C SER A 95 -6.08 7.28 1.88
N GLN A 96 -4.81 7.66 1.92
CA GLN A 96 -4.39 9.04 2.04
C GLN A 96 -3.33 9.27 0.96
N LEU A 97 -3.38 10.43 0.31
CA LEU A 97 -2.29 10.82 -0.59
C LEU A 97 -1.08 11.13 0.27
N GLU A 98 -0.02 10.38 0.07
CA GLU A 98 1.30 10.70 0.60
C GLU A 98 2.14 11.30 -0.53
N LEU A 99 2.85 12.39 -0.23
CA LEU A 99 3.74 12.99 -1.21
C LEU A 99 4.89 12.02 -1.46
N SER A 100 5.25 11.80 -2.73
CA SER A 100 6.36 10.90 -3.02
C SER A 100 7.65 11.43 -2.38
N PRO A 101 8.54 10.56 -1.85
CA PRO A 101 9.81 11.01 -1.28
C PRO A 101 10.71 11.78 -2.26
N TRP A 102 10.45 11.65 -3.56
CA TRP A 102 11.19 12.31 -4.66
C TRP A 102 10.42 13.48 -5.27
N ALA A 103 9.29 13.87 -4.67
CA ALA A 103 8.50 15.02 -5.13
C ALA A 103 9.32 16.30 -4.95
N ASP A 104 9.27 17.20 -5.93
CA ASP A 104 10.07 18.42 -5.89
C ASP A 104 9.48 19.38 -4.84
N PRO A 105 10.22 19.77 -3.79
CA PRO A 105 9.69 20.64 -2.74
C PRO A 105 9.21 22.01 -3.24
N PHE A 106 9.74 22.50 -4.36
CA PHE A 106 9.39 23.79 -4.95
C PHE A 106 8.15 23.72 -5.84
N PHE A 107 7.84 22.56 -6.44
CA PHE A 107 6.68 22.37 -7.31
C PHE A 107 5.52 21.57 -6.68
N ASP A 108 5.84 20.57 -5.85
CA ASP A 108 4.89 19.62 -5.26
C ASP A 108 4.66 19.83 -3.75
N GLY A 109 5.44 20.70 -3.11
CA GLY A 109 5.37 20.97 -1.67
C GLY A 109 4.31 22.03 -1.26
N PRO A 110 3.95 22.09 0.03
CA PRO A 110 3.07 23.12 0.58
C PRO A 110 3.73 24.50 0.58
N GLY A 111 3.75 25.17 -0.59
CA GLY A 111 3.63 26.61 -0.76
C GLY A 111 4.68 27.53 -0.12
N TRP A 112 5.97 27.38 -0.44
CA TRP A 112 6.99 28.45 -0.24
C TRP A 112 7.94 28.65 -1.44
N GLY A 113 7.72 27.96 -2.56
CA GLY A 113 8.52 28.13 -3.79
C GLY A 113 8.13 29.39 -4.58
N PRO A 114 9.05 30.01 -5.33
CA PRO A 114 8.74 31.14 -6.20
C PRO A 114 7.75 30.67 -7.28
N ARG A 115 6.48 31.05 -7.16
CA ARG A 115 5.45 30.83 -8.17
C ARG A 115 5.76 31.68 -9.41
N LEU A 116 6.73 31.27 -10.22
CA LEU A 116 6.79 31.65 -11.62
C LEU A 116 5.65 30.91 -12.32
N GLY A 117 4.65 31.66 -12.78
CA GLY A 117 3.37 31.18 -13.29
C GLY A 117 3.43 30.37 -14.59
N LEU A 118 4.20 29.28 -14.64
CA LEU A 118 3.96 28.16 -15.53
C LEU A 118 3.14 27.15 -14.74
N GLY A 119 1.87 27.01 -15.11
CA GLY A 119 0.85 26.26 -14.37
C GLY A 119 1.37 24.91 -13.86
N ALA A 120 1.40 24.77 -12.53
CA ALA A 120 1.38 23.45 -11.92
C ALA A 120 0.18 22.71 -12.51
N PRO A 121 0.34 21.50 -13.06
CA PRO A 121 -0.81 20.71 -13.47
C PRO A 121 -1.61 20.42 -12.20
N SER A 122 -2.69 21.18 -12.00
CA SER A 122 -3.78 20.76 -11.16
C SER A 122 -4.28 19.44 -11.75
N ARG A 123 -3.79 18.31 -11.25
CA ARG A 123 -4.31 17.03 -11.71
C ARG A 123 -5.73 16.90 -11.17
N PRO A 124 -6.69 16.53 -12.03
CA PRO A 124 -8.05 16.27 -11.61
C PRO A 124 -8.07 15.01 -10.74
N VAL A 125 -8.98 15.07 -9.75
CA VAL A 125 -9.57 13.99 -8.95
C VAL A 125 -9.60 12.62 -9.61
#